data_AF-A0A821C219-F1
#
_entry.id   AF-A0A821C219-F1
#
_cell.length_a   1.000
_cell.length_b   1.000
_cell.length_c   1.000
_cell.angle_alpha   90.00
_cell.angle_beta   90.00
_cell.angle_gamma   90.00
#
_symmetry.space_group_name_H-M   'P 1'
#
loop_
_entity.id
_entity.type
_entity.pdbx_description
1 polymer ?
#
loop_
_entity_poly.entity_id
_entity_poly.type
_entity_poly.pdbx_seq_one_letter_code
_entity_poly.pdbx_strand_id
1 'polypeptide(L)'
;MATSSRTVEKFSCGTSRFLLPTVRRPCYREIIETNIKCDPENETFSKWTKEDGQYYRVINTALLSDDYEILKNNVQFINSLRMAIRNNNEKEPIEVYRGFTIASEHVNQEYKAGLQFLWPTFTSTSRNRDVAHGFGNYIFEIDASADDSTYRTDISKYSDYPEEQEVLFYPYSAYLVKNIMYDGKIIQLKCIDRLQVESSSAKQISDVVKIFDSSRKIFAYFNKNNNSVHWCYADKPNKKFLIAANGNGYWDAPYRYHHRNGYFIDKGHNIWEEYQNDKLYSTFTRVESDNN
;
A
#
# COMPACT_ATOMS: atom_id res chain seq x y z
N MET A 1 -13.68 -41.56 -4.24
CA MET A 1 -13.31 -40.26 -4.84
C MET A 1 -12.42 -39.54 -3.84
N ALA A 2 -11.11 -39.43 -4.12
CA ALA A 2 -10.16 -38.80 -3.21
C ALA A 2 -10.24 -37.29 -3.38
N THR A 3 -10.76 -36.59 -2.38
CA THR A 3 -10.71 -35.13 -2.28
C THR A 3 -9.26 -34.70 -2.06
N SER A 4 -8.61 -34.25 -3.13
CA SER A 4 -7.30 -33.62 -3.08
C SER A 4 -7.38 -32.36 -2.22
N SER A 5 -6.92 -32.46 -0.97
CA SER A 5 -6.67 -31.32 -0.09
C SER A 5 -5.53 -30.49 -0.68
N ARG A 6 -5.87 -29.53 -1.56
CA ARG A 6 -4.94 -28.49 -1.99
C ARG A 6 -4.58 -27.64 -0.78
N THR A 7 -3.38 -27.81 -0.27
CA THR A 7 -2.72 -26.88 0.64
C THR A 7 -2.48 -25.58 -0.13
N VAL A 8 -3.45 -24.66 -0.05
CA VAL A 8 -3.23 -23.26 -0.42
C VAL A 8 -2.13 -22.75 0.51
N GLU A 9 -0.96 -22.40 -0.05
CA GLU A 9 0.07 -21.69 0.70
C GLU A 9 -0.55 -20.41 1.26
N LYS A 10 -0.91 -20.44 2.55
CA LYS A 10 -1.46 -19.29 3.25
C LYS A 10 -0.36 -18.23 3.31
N PHE A 11 -0.61 -17.10 2.66
CA PHE A 11 0.28 -15.95 2.66
C PHE A 11 0.70 -15.60 4.09
N SER A 12 1.99 -15.76 4.40
CA SER A 12 2.58 -15.22 5.61
C SER A 12 3.13 -13.82 5.31
N CYS A 13 2.67 -12.85 6.12
CA CYS A 13 2.97 -11.42 6.06
C CYS A 13 4.43 -11.13 6.49
N GLY A 14 5.41 -11.61 5.71
CA GLY A 14 6.83 -11.55 6.06
C GLY A 14 7.56 -10.24 5.73
N THR A 15 6.87 -9.16 5.35
CA THR A 15 7.52 -7.85 5.13
C THR A 15 6.74 -6.72 5.79
N SER A 16 7.43 -6.03 6.70
CA SER A 16 7.05 -4.75 7.29
C SER A 16 6.85 -3.69 6.19
N ARG A 17 5.64 -3.59 5.60
CA ARG A 17 5.30 -2.74 4.43
C ARG A 17 4.15 -1.73 4.65
N PHE A 18 3.59 -1.59 5.84
CA PHE A 18 2.29 -0.93 6.01
C PHE A 18 2.32 0.31 6.91
N LEU A 19 2.86 1.42 6.40
CA LEU A 19 2.16 2.68 6.64
C LEU A 19 1.04 2.72 5.62
N LEU A 20 -0.21 2.60 6.08
CA LEU A 20 -1.38 2.79 5.23
C LEU A 20 -1.29 4.21 4.66
N PRO A 21 -0.99 4.38 3.36
CA PRO A 21 -0.65 5.68 2.84
C PRO A 21 -1.88 6.57 2.86
N THR A 22 -1.68 7.85 3.14
CA THR A 22 -2.75 8.84 3.05
C THR A 22 -2.68 9.67 1.77
N VAL A 23 -1.66 9.42 0.94
CA VAL A 23 -1.46 10.02 -0.38
C VAL A 23 -1.09 8.95 -1.40
N ARG A 24 -1.50 9.13 -2.66
CA ARG A 24 -1.04 8.26 -3.75
C ARG A 24 0.47 8.31 -3.91
N ARG A 25 1.07 7.14 -4.10
CA ARG A 25 2.53 7.03 -4.25
C ARG A 25 3.01 7.53 -5.62
N PRO A 26 4.26 8.02 -5.72
CA PRO A 26 4.74 8.71 -6.91
C PRO A 26 4.73 7.86 -8.18
N CYS A 27 5.17 6.61 -8.13
CA CYS A 27 5.26 5.78 -9.34
C CYS A 27 3.87 5.47 -9.87
N TYR A 28 2.93 5.15 -8.98
CA TYR A 28 1.52 5.03 -9.36
C TYR A 28 0.98 6.31 -10.00
N ARG A 29 1.26 7.50 -9.45
CA ARG A 29 0.81 8.78 -10.02
C ARG A 29 1.34 9.01 -11.44
N GLU A 30 2.59 8.66 -11.69
CA GLU A 30 3.19 8.81 -13.02
C GLU A 30 2.50 7.89 -14.05
N ILE A 31 2.29 6.61 -13.72
CA ILE A 31 1.74 5.65 -14.69
C ILE A 31 0.27 5.94 -15.03
N ILE A 32 -0.52 6.48 -14.09
CA ILE A 32 -1.95 6.75 -14.32
C ILE A 32 -2.22 7.93 -15.25
N GLU A 33 -1.23 8.78 -15.49
CA GLU A 33 -1.29 9.93 -16.40
C GLU A 33 -0.92 9.51 -17.84
N THR A 34 -0.44 8.29 -18.04
CA THR A 34 -0.07 7.79 -19.37
C THR A 34 -1.33 7.54 -20.21
N ASN A 35 -1.43 8.23 -21.36
CA ASN A 35 -2.52 8.03 -22.30
C ASN A 35 -2.34 6.72 -23.08
N ILE A 36 -3.23 5.75 -22.86
CA ILE A 36 -3.16 4.42 -23.48
C ILE A 36 -4.56 3.98 -23.90
N LYS A 37 -4.63 3.31 -25.05
CA LYS A 37 -5.84 2.63 -25.50
C LYS A 37 -6.20 1.51 -24.52
N CYS A 38 -7.40 1.56 -23.97
CA CYS A 38 -7.88 0.55 -23.02
C CYS A 38 -8.35 -0.70 -23.75
N ASP A 39 -8.11 -1.86 -23.13
CA ASP A 39 -8.63 -3.15 -23.54
C ASP A 39 -10.14 -3.24 -23.24
N PRO A 40 -10.89 -4.16 -23.89
CA PRO A 40 -12.28 -4.42 -23.56
C PRO A 40 -12.47 -4.77 -22.08
N GLU A 41 -13.57 -4.31 -21.50
CA GLU A 41 -13.88 -4.47 -20.08
C GLU A 41 -13.95 -5.95 -19.65
N ASN A 42 -14.68 -6.77 -20.41
CA ASN A 42 -14.89 -8.18 -20.12
C ASN A 42 -13.57 -8.96 -20.11
N GLU A 43 -12.68 -8.70 -21.07
CA GLU A 43 -11.34 -9.30 -21.12
C GLU A 43 -10.49 -8.86 -19.94
N THR A 44 -10.60 -7.57 -19.57
CA THR A 44 -9.85 -6.99 -18.45
C THR A 44 -10.23 -7.61 -17.12
N PHE A 45 -11.54 -7.74 -16.83
CA PHE A 45 -12.01 -8.37 -15.59
C PHE A 45 -11.73 -9.87 -15.56
N SER A 46 -11.99 -10.60 -16.65
CA SER A 46 -11.66 -12.04 -16.72
C SER A 46 -10.17 -12.30 -16.50
N LYS A 47 -9.30 -11.43 -17.02
CA LYS A 47 -7.85 -11.53 -16.81
C LYS A 47 -7.42 -11.21 -15.38
N TRP A 48 -8.15 -10.33 -14.68
CA TRP A 48 -7.88 -10.01 -13.27
C TRP A 48 -8.13 -11.21 -12.35
N THR A 49 -9.24 -11.93 -12.56
CA THR A 49 -9.71 -13.02 -11.68
C THR A 49 -9.03 -14.36 -11.95
N LYS A 50 -8.36 -14.51 -13.09
CA LYS A 50 -7.70 -15.76 -13.46
C LYS A 50 -6.49 -16.06 -12.58
N GLU A 51 -6.39 -17.33 -12.19
CA GLU A 51 -5.18 -17.86 -11.53
C GLU A 51 -4.01 -17.98 -12.50
N ASP A 52 -4.27 -18.16 -13.80
CA ASP A 52 -3.22 -18.16 -14.81
C ASP A 52 -2.59 -16.76 -14.92
N GLY A 53 -1.26 -16.70 -14.77
CA GLY A 53 -0.49 -15.46 -14.71
C GLY A 53 -0.60 -14.66 -13.40
N GLN A 54 -1.59 -14.94 -12.53
CA GLN A 54 -1.80 -14.28 -11.23
C GLN A 54 -1.67 -12.74 -11.29
N TYR A 55 -2.34 -12.12 -12.27
CA TYR A 55 -2.24 -10.67 -12.50
C TYR A 55 -2.57 -9.85 -11.25
N TYR A 56 -3.59 -10.28 -10.50
CA TYR A 56 -3.95 -9.64 -9.23
C TYR A 56 -2.76 -9.58 -8.26
N ARG A 57 -2.00 -10.66 -8.17
CA ARG A 57 -0.86 -10.78 -7.25
C ARG A 57 0.30 -9.89 -7.69
N VAL A 58 0.68 -9.94 -8.97
CA VAL A 58 1.80 -9.16 -9.51
C VAL A 58 1.54 -7.67 -9.36
N ILE A 59 0.37 -7.21 -9.78
CA ILE A 59 0.01 -5.79 -9.77
C ILE A 59 -0.20 -5.29 -8.34
N ASN A 60 -0.93 -6.02 -7.50
CA ASN A 60 -1.12 -5.57 -6.11
C ASN A 60 0.20 -5.57 -5.33
N THR A 61 1.11 -6.50 -5.60
CA THR A 61 2.46 -6.48 -4.99
C THR A 61 3.21 -5.23 -5.44
N ALA A 62 3.20 -4.91 -6.73
CA ALA A 62 3.87 -3.73 -7.28
C ALA A 62 3.27 -2.43 -6.74
N LEU A 63 1.95 -2.32 -6.61
CA LEU A 63 1.28 -1.18 -5.98
C LEU A 63 1.66 -1.03 -4.50
N LEU A 64 1.79 -2.14 -3.77
CA LEU A 64 2.22 -2.17 -2.36
C LEU A 64 3.69 -1.83 -2.15
N SER A 65 4.57 -2.08 -3.13
CA SER A 65 5.98 -1.63 -3.09
C SER A 65 6.24 -0.33 -3.84
N ASP A 66 5.27 0.21 -4.57
CA ASP A 66 5.48 1.27 -5.57
C ASP A 66 6.58 0.94 -6.59
N ASP A 67 6.60 -0.31 -7.06
CA ASP A 67 7.60 -0.82 -8.00
C ASP A 67 7.38 -0.24 -9.40
N TYR A 68 8.18 0.77 -9.76
CA TYR A 68 8.03 1.49 -11.02
C TYR A 68 8.14 0.60 -12.25
N GLU A 69 9.09 -0.33 -12.30
CA GLU A 69 9.33 -1.12 -13.51
C GLU A 69 8.16 -2.08 -13.76
N ILE A 70 7.64 -2.75 -12.72
CA ILE A 70 6.47 -3.62 -12.86
C ILE A 70 5.22 -2.79 -13.21
N LEU A 71 5.00 -1.66 -12.53
CA LEU A 71 3.87 -0.78 -12.79
C LEU A 71 3.89 -0.25 -14.24
N LYS A 72 5.05 0.18 -14.72
CA LYS A 72 5.26 0.67 -16.08
C LYS A 72 5.05 -0.43 -17.12
N ASN A 73 5.57 -1.63 -16.89
CA ASN A 73 5.38 -2.74 -17.82
C ASN A 73 3.92 -3.22 -17.91
N ASN A 74 3.11 -2.93 -16.88
CA ASN A 74 1.70 -3.30 -16.82
C ASN A 74 0.74 -2.11 -16.97
N VAL A 75 1.23 -0.94 -17.37
CA VAL A 75 0.45 0.31 -17.37
C VAL A 75 -0.82 0.24 -18.22
N GLN A 76 -0.78 -0.43 -19.38
CA GLN A 76 -1.97 -0.63 -20.23
C GLN A 76 -3.08 -1.38 -19.49
N PHE A 77 -2.73 -2.50 -18.85
CA PHE A 77 -3.70 -3.31 -18.12
C PHE A 77 -4.21 -2.58 -16.88
N ILE A 78 -3.32 -1.92 -16.12
CA ILE A 78 -3.71 -1.13 -14.94
C ILE A 78 -4.70 -0.02 -15.33
N ASN A 79 -4.44 0.71 -16.43
CA ASN A 79 -5.34 1.76 -16.91
C ASN A 79 -6.65 1.19 -17.46
N SER A 80 -6.61 0.05 -18.17
CA SER A 80 -7.82 -0.64 -18.64
C SER A 80 -8.70 -1.06 -17.47
N LEU A 81 -8.11 -1.66 -16.41
CA LEU A 81 -8.86 -2.11 -15.24
C LEU A 81 -9.46 -0.93 -14.45
N ARG A 82 -8.71 0.16 -14.31
CA ARG A 82 -9.21 1.42 -13.73
C ARG A 82 -10.43 1.93 -14.50
N MET A 83 -10.34 1.98 -15.83
CA MET A 83 -11.43 2.48 -16.66
C MET A 83 -12.64 1.53 -16.64
N ALA A 84 -12.41 0.22 -16.65
CA ALA A 84 -13.44 -0.80 -16.51
C ALA A 84 -14.24 -0.62 -15.21
N ILE A 85 -13.57 -0.48 -14.06
CA ILE A 85 -14.22 -0.23 -12.76
C ILE A 85 -14.99 1.10 -12.80
N ARG A 86 -14.38 2.17 -13.31
CA ARG A 86 -15.02 3.49 -13.35
C ARG A 86 -16.29 3.51 -14.20
N ASN A 87 -16.26 2.84 -15.36
CA ASN A 87 -17.38 2.80 -16.29
C ASN A 87 -18.54 1.95 -15.76
N ASN A 88 -18.26 0.99 -14.89
CA ASN A 88 -19.24 0.08 -14.27
C ASN A 88 -19.41 0.37 -12.79
N ASN A 89 -19.27 1.64 -12.42
CA ASN A 89 -19.29 2.02 -11.03
C ASN A 89 -20.66 1.71 -10.39
N GLU A 90 -20.65 0.88 -9.38
CA GLU A 90 -21.82 0.58 -8.56
C GLU A 90 -22.04 1.72 -7.57
N LYS A 91 -23.14 2.46 -7.77
CA LYS A 91 -23.49 3.65 -6.97
C LYS A 91 -24.38 3.32 -5.77
N GLU A 92 -25.01 2.16 -5.80
CA GLU A 92 -25.89 1.76 -4.70
C GLU A 92 -25.05 1.47 -3.45
N PRO A 93 -25.59 1.78 -2.25
CA PRO A 93 -24.97 1.37 -1.01
C PRO A 93 -24.76 -0.14 -0.98
N ILE A 94 -23.56 -0.56 -0.61
CA ILE A 94 -23.19 -1.97 -0.57
C ILE A 94 -22.29 -2.24 0.64
N GLU A 95 -22.59 -3.32 1.34
CA GLU A 95 -21.71 -3.89 2.36
C GLU A 95 -20.92 -5.04 1.74
N VAL A 96 -19.59 -5.00 1.91
CA VAL A 96 -18.69 -6.02 1.40
C VAL A 96 -17.68 -6.42 2.45
N TYR A 97 -17.07 -7.59 2.24
CA TYR A 97 -16.20 -8.25 3.19
C TYR A 97 -14.86 -8.59 2.55
N ARG A 98 -13.77 -8.42 3.29
CA ARG A 98 -12.43 -8.85 2.87
C ARG A 98 -11.73 -9.59 3.98
N GLY A 99 -11.38 -10.85 3.72
CA GLY A 99 -10.48 -11.59 4.58
C GLY A 99 -9.04 -11.17 4.37
N PHE A 100 -8.30 -11.09 5.46
CA PHE A 100 -6.88 -10.75 5.42
C PHE A 100 -6.11 -11.52 6.49
N THR A 101 -4.93 -12.03 6.13
CA THR A 101 -4.04 -12.68 7.08
C THR A 101 -3.08 -11.65 7.67
N ILE A 102 -3.33 -11.23 8.90
CA ILE A 102 -2.52 -10.24 9.63
C ILE A 102 -2.32 -10.66 11.08
N ALA A 103 -1.10 -10.43 11.59
CA ALA A 103 -0.78 -10.67 13.00
C ALA A 103 -1.52 -9.66 13.88
N SER A 104 -2.04 -10.10 15.03
CA SER A 104 -2.80 -9.23 15.93
C SER A 104 -1.97 -8.03 16.41
N GLU A 105 -0.66 -8.21 16.57
CA GLU A 105 0.28 -7.16 16.93
C GLU A 105 0.31 -6.05 15.87
N HIS A 106 0.26 -6.40 14.58
CA HIS A 106 0.20 -5.43 13.49
C HIS A 106 -1.14 -4.69 13.48
N VAL A 107 -2.26 -5.39 13.73
CA VAL A 107 -3.57 -4.73 13.84
C VAL A 107 -3.57 -3.68 14.94
N ASN A 108 -3.03 -4.02 16.12
CA ASN A 108 -2.93 -3.12 17.26
C ASN A 108 -2.04 -1.89 17.00
N GLN A 109 -1.01 -2.05 16.17
CA GLN A 109 -0.06 -0.99 15.85
C GLN A 109 -0.59 -0.06 14.74
N GLU A 110 -1.21 -0.63 13.71
CA GLU A 110 -1.53 0.07 12.46
C GLU A 110 -2.96 0.59 12.40
N TYR A 111 -3.93 -0.06 13.06
CA TYR A 111 -5.34 0.31 12.97
C TYR A 111 -5.84 0.90 14.29
N LYS A 112 -6.50 2.07 14.17
CA LYS A 112 -7.16 2.75 15.28
C LYS A 112 -8.47 3.34 14.80
N ALA A 113 -9.52 3.31 15.62
CA ALA A 113 -10.76 4.01 15.28
C ALA A 113 -10.48 5.50 14.99
N GLY A 114 -11.09 6.03 13.94
CA GLY A 114 -10.83 7.38 13.43
C GLY A 114 -9.68 7.48 12.42
N LEU A 115 -8.87 6.43 12.25
CA LEU A 115 -7.79 6.42 11.25
C LEU A 115 -8.39 6.51 9.84
N GLN A 116 -7.82 7.42 9.03
CA GLN A 116 -8.13 7.55 7.61
C GLN A 116 -6.92 7.14 6.79
N PHE A 117 -7.13 6.36 5.74
CA PHE A 117 -6.05 5.88 4.90
C PHE A 117 -6.52 5.50 3.49
N LEU A 118 -5.57 5.22 2.60
CA LEU A 118 -5.78 4.71 1.25
C LEU A 118 -5.23 3.28 1.15
N TRP A 119 -5.93 2.36 0.50
CA TRP A 119 -5.34 1.07 0.11
C TRP A 119 -4.74 1.14 -1.29
N PRO A 120 -3.42 0.98 -1.48
CA PRO A 120 -2.78 1.11 -2.80
C PRO A 120 -3.29 0.14 -3.87
N THR A 121 -3.78 -1.01 -3.45
CA THR A 121 -4.15 -2.15 -4.30
C THR A 121 -5.53 -2.00 -4.91
N PHE A 122 -5.75 -2.66 -6.04
CA PHE A 122 -7.11 -3.03 -6.43
C PHE A 122 -7.65 -3.99 -5.36
N THR A 123 -8.68 -3.57 -4.64
CA THR A 123 -9.11 -4.27 -3.43
C THR A 123 -10.27 -5.18 -3.79
N SER A 124 -9.98 -6.47 -3.92
CA SER A 124 -11.00 -7.53 -4.07
C SER A 124 -11.75 -7.72 -2.76
N THR A 125 -13.07 -7.70 -2.83
CA THR A 125 -13.97 -7.92 -1.69
C THR A 125 -15.07 -8.87 -2.13
N SER A 126 -15.79 -9.48 -1.20
CA SER A 126 -16.91 -10.37 -1.47
C SER A 126 -18.18 -9.80 -0.83
N ARG A 127 -19.34 -9.95 -1.49
CA ARG A 127 -20.63 -9.76 -0.80
C ARG A 127 -20.96 -10.88 0.18
N ASN A 128 -20.27 -12.01 0.07
CA ASN A 128 -20.44 -13.16 0.95
C ASN A 128 -19.39 -13.14 2.08
N ARG A 129 -19.87 -12.91 3.30
CA ARG A 129 -19.03 -12.84 4.50
C ARG A 129 -18.26 -14.14 4.77
N ASP A 130 -18.89 -15.29 4.53
CA ASP A 130 -18.28 -16.60 4.79
C ASP A 130 -17.16 -16.89 3.79
N VAL A 131 -17.36 -16.51 2.52
CA VAL A 131 -16.31 -16.57 1.49
C VAL A 131 -15.12 -15.70 1.91
N ALA A 132 -15.37 -14.45 2.30
CA ALA A 132 -14.31 -13.56 2.77
C ALA A 132 -13.53 -14.15 3.96
N HIS A 133 -14.21 -14.83 4.88
CA HIS A 133 -13.58 -15.48 6.04
C HIS A 133 -12.62 -16.62 5.65
N GLY A 134 -12.78 -17.21 4.47
CA GLY A 134 -11.84 -18.20 3.93
C GLY A 134 -10.44 -17.63 3.63
N PHE A 135 -10.33 -16.32 3.40
CA PHE A 135 -9.08 -15.68 2.93
C PHE A 135 -8.16 -15.17 4.05
N GLY A 136 -8.58 -15.20 5.32
CA GLY A 136 -7.73 -14.68 6.39
C GLY A 136 -8.25 -14.90 7.80
N ASN A 137 -7.44 -14.46 8.77
CA ASN A 137 -7.78 -14.53 10.20
C ASN A 137 -8.47 -13.27 10.72
N TYR A 138 -8.44 -12.16 9.97
CA TYR A 138 -9.20 -10.95 10.21
C TYR A 138 -10.19 -10.70 9.06
N ILE A 139 -11.33 -10.10 9.40
CA ILE A 139 -12.33 -9.65 8.44
C ILE A 139 -12.43 -8.13 8.47
N PHE A 140 -12.32 -7.53 7.30
CA PHE A 140 -12.71 -6.15 7.08
C PHE A 140 -14.17 -6.13 6.62
N GLU A 141 -15.05 -5.52 7.42
CA GLU A 141 -16.44 -5.22 7.05
C GLU A 141 -16.45 -3.80 6.52
N ILE A 142 -16.80 -3.62 5.25
CA ILE A 142 -16.63 -2.35 4.54
C ILE A 142 -18.01 -1.84 4.14
N ASP A 143 -18.40 -0.73 4.75
CA ASP A 143 -19.58 0.06 4.37
C ASP A 143 -19.20 1.01 3.22
N ALA A 144 -19.67 0.68 2.02
CA ALA A 144 -19.50 1.49 0.83
C ALA A 144 -20.84 2.17 0.49
N SER A 145 -21.10 3.28 1.17
CA SER A 145 -22.34 4.05 1.09
C SER A 145 -22.43 4.92 -0.17
N ALA A 146 -23.62 5.42 -0.50
CA ALA A 146 -23.82 6.20 -1.74
C ALA A 146 -23.16 7.59 -1.73
N ASP A 147 -22.70 8.07 -0.56
CA ASP A 147 -22.07 9.38 -0.36
C ASP A 147 -20.54 9.37 -0.51
N ASP A 148 -19.92 8.22 -0.79
CA ASP A 148 -18.49 8.14 -1.03
C ASP A 148 -18.11 8.38 -2.52
N SER A 149 -16.86 8.79 -2.78
CA SER A 149 -16.34 9.03 -4.14
C SER A 149 -15.55 7.83 -4.70
N THR A 150 -15.67 6.66 -4.05
CA THR A 150 -14.86 5.48 -4.33
C THR A 150 -15.47 4.65 -5.44
N TYR A 151 -14.70 4.42 -6.51
CA TYR A 151 -15.17 3.56 -7.59
C TYR A 151 -15.07 2.07 -7.21
N ARG A 152 -16.12 1.32 -7.52
CA ARG A 152 -16.26 -0.11 -7.24
C ARG A 152 -17.16 -0.77 -8.28
N THR A 153 -16.93 -2.04 -8.56
CA THR A 153 -17.73 -2.79 -9.54
C THR A 153 -17.88 -4.23 -9.11
N ASP A 154 -19.11 -4.75 -9.20
CA ASP A 154 -19.37 -6.18 -9.18
C ASP A 154 -18.82 -6.85 -10.44
N ILE A 155 -17.84 -7.73 -10.25
CA ILE A 155 -17.18 -8.47 -11.33
C ILE A 155 -17.50 -9.97 -11.29
N SER A 156 -18.45 -10.39 -10.45
CA SER A 156 -18.84 -11.80 -10.31
C SER A 156 -19.18 -12.48 -11.64
N LYS A 157 -19.87 -11.78 -12.54
CA LYS A 157 -20.24 -12.28 -13.87
C LYS A 157 -19.07 -12.49 -14.83
N TYR A 158 -17.91 -11.91 -14.53
CA TYR A 158 -16.68 -12.02 -15.33
C TYR A 158 -15.66 -12.99 -14.70
N SER A 159 -15.84 -13.31 -13.41
CA SER A 159 -14.95 -14.19 -12.66
C SER A 159 -15.14 -15.65 -13.05
N ASP A 160 -14.05 -16.42 -12.98
CA ASP A 160 -14.11 -17.88 -13.06
C ASP A 160 -14.72 -18.50 -11.78
N TYR A 161 -14.86 -17.70 -10.72
CA TYR A 161 -15.43 -18.06 -9.41
C TYR A 161 -16.61 -17.13 -9.05
N PRO A 162 -17.73 -17.17 -9.79
CA PRO A 162 -18.87 -16.27 -9.59
C PRO A 162 -19.50 -16.36 -8.18
N GLU A 163 -19.38 -17.51 -7.53
CA GLU A 163 -19.83 -17.75 -6.15
C GLU A 163 -19.09 -16.90 -5.11
N GLU A 164 -17.91 -16.37 -5.45
CA GLU A 164 -17.19 -15.44 -4.59
C GLU A 164 -17.88 -14.07 -4.51
N GLN A 165 -18.81 -13.78 -5.44
CA GLN A 165 -19.55 -12.52 -5.47
C GLN A 165 -18.61 -11.30 -5.36
N GLU A 166 -17.53 -11.34 -6.15
CA GLU A 166 -16.45 -10.36 -6.04
C GLU A 166 -16.90 -8.96 -6.45
N VAL A 167 -16.63 -8.00 -5.56
CA VAL A 167 -16.71 -6.57 -5.83
C VAL A 167 -15.30 -6.00 -5.77
N LEU A 168 -14.85 -5.43 -6.88
CA LEU A 168 -13.50 -4.92 -7.05
C LEU A 168 -13.47 -3.40 -6.89
N PHE A 169 -12.65 -2.93 -5.95
CA PHE A 169 -12.47 -1.51 -5.68
C PHE A 169 -11.27 -0.93 -6.43
N TYR A 170 -11.39 0.34 -6.77
CA TYR A 170 -10.33 1.13 -7.40
C TYR A 170 -9.06 1.20 -6.51
N PRO A 171 -7.86 1.26 -7.10
CA PRO A 171 -6.63 1.43 -6.33
C PRO A 171 -6.60 2.81 -5.66
N TYR A 172 -6.06 2.86 -4.44
CA TYR A 172 -6.09 4.03 -3.56
C TYR A 172 -7.51 4.49 -3.22
N SER A 173 -8.44 3.54 -3.10
CA SER A 173 -9.72 3.74 -2.41
C SER A 173 -9.46 4.16 -0.96
N ALA A 174 -10.29 5.04 -0.43
CA ALA A 174 -10.09 5.68 0.86
C ALA A 174 -11.06 5.15 1.91
N TYR A 175 -10.54 4.91 3.11
CA TYR A 175 -11.28 4.27 4.20
C TYR A 175 -11.08 5.00 5.51
N LEU A 176 -12.14 5.02 6.31
CA LEU A 176 -12.16 5.42 7.72
C LEU A 176 -12.37 4.18 8.58
N VAL A 177 -11.49 3.93 9.54
CA VAL A 177 -11.71 2.90 10.55
C VAL A 177 -12.80 3.37 11.52
N LYS A 178 -13.95 2.71 11.48
CA LYS A 178 -15.10 3.02 12.35
C LYS A 178 -14.95 2.36 13.71
N ASN A 179 -14.59 1.08 13.72
CA ASN A 179 -14.51 0.28 14.93
C ASN A 179 -13.53 -0.89 14.73
N ILE A 180 -13.00 -1.43 15.83
CA ILE A 180 -12.15 -2.62 15.85
C ILE A 180 -12.66 -3.55 16.95
N MET A 181 -13.05 -4.76 16.57
CA MET A 181 -13.50 -5.80 17.48
C MET A 181 -12.42 -6.87 17.56
N TYR A 182 -11.54 -6.77 18.57
CA TYR A 182 -10.36 -7.63 18.69
C TYR A 182 -10.71 -9.11 18.87
N ASP A 183 -11.70 -9.43 19.70
CA ASP A 183 -12.11 -10.82 19.96
C ASP A 183 -12.71 -11.48 18.72
N GLY A 184 -13.52 -10.71 17.97
CA GLY A 184 -14.10 -11.13 16.70
C GLY A 184 -13.13 -11.05 15.52
N LYS A 185 -11.94 -10.44 15.70
CA LYS A 185 -10.98 -10.11 14.64
C LYS A 185 -11.62 -9.39 13.46
N ILE A 186 -12.48 -8.42 13.76
CA ILE A 186 -13.21 -7.63 12.77
C ILE A 186 -12.75 -6.19 12.83
N ILE A 187 -12.52 -5.60 11.66
CA ILE A 187 -12.23 -4.19 11.48
C ILE A 187 -13.32 -3.60 10.59
N GLN A 188 -14.10 -2.67 11.14
CA GLN A 188 -15.18 -2.02 10.41
C GLN A 188 -14.64 -0.77 9.74
N LEU A 189 -14.79 -0.69 8.42
CA LEU A 189 -14.36 0.42 7.58
C LEU A 189 -15.58 1.11 6.98
N LYS A 190 -15.49 2.42 6.79
CA LYS A 190 -16.39 3.18 5.93
C LYS A 190 -15.61 3.76 4.76
N CYS A 191 -16.09 3.61 3.53
CA CYS A 191 -15.55 4.33 2.39
C CYS A 191 -15.76 5.85 2.55
N ILE A 192 -14.74 6.63 2.23
CA ILE A 192 -14.77 8.09 2.32
C ILE A 192 -14.17 8.71 1.06
N ASP A 193 -14.28 10.02 0.90
CA ASP A 193 -13.69 10.70 -0.26
C ASP A 193 -12.15 10.67 -0.18
N ARG A 194 -11.52 10.10 -1.20
CA ARG A 194 -10.04 10.11 -1.33
C ARG A 194 -9.46 11.51 -1.23
N LEU A 195 -10.11 12.52 -1.84
CA LEU A 195 -9.61 13.89 -1.81
C LEU A 195 -9.64 14.48 -0.39
N GLN A 196 -10.56 14.05 0.46
CA GLN A 196 -10.60 14.44 1.87
C GLN A 196 -9.38 13.89 2.63
N VAL A 197 -9.02 12.63 2.40
CA VAL A 197 -7.84 12.00 3.04
C VAL A 197 -6.53 12.64 2.55
N GLU A 198 -6.40 12.80 1.23
CA GLU A 198 -5.21 13.41 0.60
C GLU A 198 -5.03 14.87 1.06
N SER A 199 -6.11 15.66 1.14
CA SER A 199 -6.04 17.07 1.56
C SER A 199 -5.79 17.24 3.06
N SER A 200 -6.38 16.40 3.91
CA SER A 200 -6.13 16.42 5.36
C SER A 200 -4.67 16.08 5.65
N SER A 201 -4.10 15.17 4.86
CA SER A 201 -2.69 14.82 4.94
C SER A 201 -1.80 15.91 4.39
N ALA A 202 -2.12 16.51 3.25
CA ALA A 202 -1.37 17.64 2.70
C ALA A 202 -1.26 18.82 3.69
N LYS A 203 -2.32 19.08 4.47
CA LYS A 203 -2.30 20.09 5.55
C LYS A 203 -1.35 19.72 6.70
N GLN A 204 -1.20 18.45 7.02
CA GLN A 204 -0.21 17.96 7.98
C GLN A 204 1.22 17.92 7.39
N ILE A 205 1.32 17.90 6.06
CA ILE A 205 2.54 17.73 5.28
C ILE A 205 2.93 19.09 4.64
N SER A 206 2.66 20.22 5.30
CA SER A 206 2.88 21.57 4.74
C SER A 206 4.35 21.96 4.54
N ASP A 207 5.26 20.99 4.62
CA ASP A 207 6.68 21.20 4.81
C ASP A 207 7.48 20.04 4.18
N VAL A 208 6.98 19.50 3.04
CA VAL A 208 7.68 18.46 2.30
C VAL A 208 8.70 18.98 1.32
N VAL A 209 9.98 18.76 1.59
CA VAL A 209 11.05 18.97 0.61
C VAL A 209 11.06 17.78 -0.33
N LYS A 210 10.93 18.04 -1.64
CA LYS A 210 11.08 17.04 -2.69
C LYS A 210 12.49 17.14 -3.25
N ILE A 211 13.29 16.09 -3.11
CA ILE A 211 14.63 16.01 -3.73
C ILE A 211 14.56 15.01 -4.88
N PHE A 212 15.04 15.41 -6.06
CA PHE A 212 15.15 14.55 -7.24
C PHE A 212 16.63 14.22 -7.49
N ASP A 213 16.97 12.93 -7.45
CA ASP A 213 18.29 12.46 -7.86
C ASP A 213 18.25 12.13 -9.36
N SER A 214 18.74 13.07 -10.18
CA SER A 214 18.76 12.95 -11.64
C SER A 214 19.61 11.79 -12.14
N SER A 215 20.63 11.37 -11.38
CA SER A 215 21.50 10.25 -11.72
C SER A 215 20.83 8.88 -11.55
N ARG A 216 19.78 8.82 -10.72
CA ARG A 216 19.08 7.57 -10.37
C ARG A 216 17.61 7.54 -10.75
N LYS A 217 17.05 8.69 -11.12
CA LYS A 217 15.63 8.91 -11.39
C LYS A 217 14.74 8.56 -10.19
N ILE A 218 15.15 8.95 -8.98
CA ILE A 218 14.42 8.70 -7.73
C ILE A 218 13.99 10.03 -7.09
N PHE A 219 12.82 10.02 -6.46
CA PHE A 219 12.32 11.12 -5.64
C PHE A 219 12.38 10.77 -4.15
N ALA A 220 12.89 11.68 -3.32
CA ALA A 220 12.82 11.61 -1.87
C ALA A 220 11.93 12.74 -1.33
N TYR A 221 11.18 12.48 -0.25
CA TYR A 221 10.24 13.41 0.36
C TYR A 221 10.58 13.59 1.85
N PHE A 222 10.73 14.83 2.34
CA PHE A 222 11.11 15.12 3.74
C PHE A 222 10.06 15.94 4.45
N ASN A 223 9.44 15.49 5.55
CA ASN A 223 8.57 16.37 6.35
C ASN A 223 9.40 17.22 7.34
N LYS A 224 9.28 18.54 7.24
CA LYS A 224 10.02 19.53 8.04
C LYS A 224 9.31 19.98 9.32
N ASN A 225 8.01 19.69 9.50
CA ASN A 225 7.18 20.47 10.43
C ASN A 225 7.09 19.99 11.88
N ASN A 226 7.88 19.00 12.27
CA ASN A 226 8.17 18.68 13.66
C ASN A 226 9.60 18.15 13.67
N ASN A 227 10.35 18.30 14.76
CA ASN A 227 11.71 17.72 14.91
C ASN A 227 11.75 16.15 14.84
N SER A 228 10.75 15.54 14.21
CA SER A 228 10.56 14.12 13.94
C SER A 228 10.52 13.88 12.42
N VAL A 229 11.58 13.28 11.89
CA VAL A 229 11.70 12.90 10.47
C VAL A 229 11.04 11.54 10.25
N HIS A 230 10.23 11.43 9.20
CA HIS A 230 9.66 10.17 8.74
C HIS A 230 10.34 9.67 7.47
N TRP A 231 10.60 8.37 7.44
CA TRP A 231 11.39 7.62 6.46
C TRP A 231 10.91 7.73 5.01
N CYS A 232 11.86 7.74 4.06
CA CYS A 232 11.63 7.38 2.66
C CYS A 232 12.62 6.30 2.22
N TYR A 233 12.10 5.23 1.62
CA TYR A 233 12.90 4.17 0.99
C TYR A 233 13.33 4.61 -0.42
N ALA A 234 14.57 4.31 -0.80
CA ALA A 234 15.05 4.34 -2.18
C ALA A 234 15.41 2.90 -2.60
N ASP A 235 14.71 2.37 -3.60
CA ASP A 235 14.84 0.99 -4.08
C ASP A 235 15.76 0.93 -5.31
N LYS A 236 16.94 0.29 -5.19
CA LYS A 236 17.67 -0.46 -6.23
C LYS A 236 18.68 -1.43 -5.57
N PRO A 237 19.02 -2.58 -6.19
CA PRO A 237 19.69 -3.71 -5.54
C PRO A 237 21.11 -3.47 -4.99
N ASN A 238 21.80 -2.39 -5.37
CA ASN A 238 23.25 -2.27 -5.15
C ASN A 238 23.71 -1.01 -4.37
N LYS A 239 22.81 -0.09 -3.99
CA LYS A 239 23.17 1.09 -3.17
C LYS A 239 21.98 1.50 -2.30
N LYS A 240 22.22 1.69 -1.00
CA LYS A 240 21.23 2.19 -0.04
C LYS A 240 21.58 3.63 0.34
N PHE A 241 20.58 4.49 0.51
CA PHE A 241 20.75 5.90 0.95
C PHE A 241 19.90 6.13 2.21
N LEU A 242 20.53 6.63 3.27
CA LEU A 242 19.90 7.02 4.52
C LEU A 242 19.65 8.52 4.44
N ILE A 243 18.40 8.96 4.52
CA ILE A 243 18.09 10.38 4.47
C ILE A 243 17.19 10.76 5.64
N ALA A 244 17.88 10.96 6.78
CA ALA A 244 17.51 11.66 8.02
C ALA A 244 16.66 10.95 9.11
N ALA A 245 16.92 11.36 10.37
CA ALA A 245 16.51 10.74 11.64
C ALA A 245 16.00 11.76 12.70
N ASN A 246 15.05 11.35 13.57
CA ASN A 246 14.97 11.45 15.06
C ASN A 246 13.48 11.37 15.56
N GLY A 247 13.10 10.86 16.75
CA GLY A 247 13.09 11.57 18.06
C GLY A 247 12.92 10.68 19.32
N ASN A 248 12.81 9.35 19.18
CA ASN A 248 12.61 8.43 20.33
C ASN A 248 13.76 7.43 20.55
N GLY A 249 14.89 7.61 19.86
CA GLY A 249 16.10 6.82 20.11
C GLY A 249 16.94 7.50 21.18
N TYR A 250 17.40 6.74 22.18
CA TYR A 250 18.43 7.21 23.11
C TYR A 250 19.70 7.51 22.32
N TRP A 251 20.21 8.73 22.47
CA TRP A 251 21.52 9.13 21.99
C TRP A 251 22.51 8.87 23.11
N ASP A 252 23.34 7.83 22.97
CA ASP A 252 24.57 7.75 23.74
C ASP A 252 25.71 8.35 22.93
N ALA A 253 26.46 9.25 23.58
CA ALA A 253 27.57 9.94 22.96
C ALA A 253 28.71 8.95 22.61
N PRO A 254 29.34 9.08 21.41
CA PRO A 254 28.97 9.92 20.28
C PRO A 254 28.22 9.11 19.19
N TYR A 255 26.91 9.34 19.11
CA TYR A 255 25.99 9.17 17.97
C TYR A 255 25.72 7.75 17.44
N ARG A 256 25.02 6.93 18.24
CA ARG A 256 24.35 5.70 17.77
C ARG A 256 22.83 5.88 17.69
N TYR A 257 22.22 5.49 16.57
CA TYR A 257 20.75 5.45 16.41
C TYR A 257 20.27 4.00 16.27
N HIS A 258 19.43 3.50 17.18
CA HIS A 258 19.02 2.09 17.19
C HIS A 258 17.69 1.83 16.45
N HIS A 259 17.62 0.75 15.67
CA HIS A 259 16.40 0.17 15.09
C HIS A 259 16.31 -1.33 15.41
N ARG A 260 15.18 -1.96 15.08
CA ARG A 260 14.86 -3.35 15.53
C ARG A 260 15.94 -4.40 15.22
N ASN A 261 16.79 -4.17 14.21
CA ASN A 261 17.81 -5.13 13.76
C ASN A 261 19.24 -4.57 13.80
N GLY A 262 19.47 -3.36 14.32
CA GLY A 262 20.76 -2.69 14.17
C GLY A 262 20.83 -1.27 14.72
N TYR A 263 21.91 -0.57 14.41
CA TYR A 263 22.06 0.84 14.72
C TYR A 263 22.86 1.60 13.65
N PHE A 264 22.65 2.90 13.51
CA PHE A 264 23.42 3.77 12.63
C PHE A 264 24.46 4.57 13.42
N ILE A 265 25.63 4.80 12.83
CA ILE A 265 26.68 5.71 13.34
C ILE A 265 26.87 6.85 12.33
N ASP A 266 26.89 8.09 12.82
CA ASP A 266 27.38 9.24 12.05
C ASP A 266 28.92 9.28 12.10
N LYS A 267 29.55 9.20 10.92
CA LYS A 267 31.02 9.22 10.79
C LYS A 267 31.55 10.61 10.46
N GLY A 268 30.67 11.62 10.39
CA GLY A 268 30.98 12.94 9.86
C GLY A 268 31.16 12.90 8.34
N HIS A 269 31.51 14.06 7.76
CA HIS A 269 31.81 14.19 6.32
C HIS A 269 30.73 13.61 5.40
N ASN A 270 29.45 13.78 5.78
CA ASN A 270 28.32 13.25 5.03
C ASN A 270 28.27 11.72 4.92
N ILE A 271 28.93 10.97 5.81
CA ILE A 271 28.96 9.49 5.82
C ILE A 271 28.20 8.94 7.02
N TRP A 272 27.29 8.00 6.77
CA TRP A 272 26.60 7.23 7.81
C TRP A 272 26.86 5.73 7.61
N GLU A 273 26.94 4.99 8.71
CA GLU A 273 27.15 3.53 8.70
C GLU A 273 26.00 2.83 9.43
N GLU A 274 25.36 1.82 8.85
CA GLU A 274 24.42 0.92 9.54
C GLU A 274 25.18 -0.32 10.03
N TYR A 275 24.92 -0.73 11.26
CA TYR A 275 25.47 -1.90 11.91
C TYR A 275 24.35 -2.84 12.32
N GLN A 276 24.50 -4.13 12.08
CA GLN A 276 23.57 -5.17 12.54
C GLN A 276 24.39 -6.25 13.29
N ASN A 277 24.00 -6.57 14.53
CA ASN A 277 24.79 -7.45 15.42
C ASN A 277 26.27 -7.00 15.52
N ASP A 278 26.49 -5.70 15.73
CA ASP A 278 27.81 -5.05 15.80
C ASP A 278 28.71 -5.22 14.56
N LYS A 279 28.16 -5.64 13.42
CA LYS A 279 28.87 -5.72 12.13
C LYS A 279 28.36 -4.66 11.17
N LEU A 280 29.29 -3.99 10.48
CA LEU A 280 28.95 -3.04 9.43
C LEU A 280 28.12 -3.73 8.35
N TYR A 281 26.92 -3.21 8.13
CA TYR A 281 25.95 -3.71 7.18
C TYR A 281 25.90 -2.86 5.91
N SER A 282 25.93 -1.53 6.04
CA SER A 282 25.91 -0.62 4.89
C SER A 282 26.51 0.75 5.21
N THR A 283 26.94 1.47 4.17
CA THR A 283 27.45 2.84 4.27
C THR A 283 26.66 3.74 3.33
N PHE A 284 26.32 4.93 3.80
CA PHE A 284 25.48 5.89 3.12
C PHE A 284 26.23 7.22 2.97
N THR A 285 26.06 7.90 1.84
CA THR A 285 26.60 9.25 1.63
C THR A 285 25.45 10.23 1.45
N ARG A 286 25.46 11.34 2.20
CA ARG A 286 24.49 12.42 2.02
C ARG A 286 24.73 13.08 0.68
N VAL A 287 23.68 13.20 -0.13
CA VAL A 287 23.70 13.98 -1.36
C VAL A 287 23.33 15.41 -0.96
N GLU A 288 24.22 16.37 -1.22
CA GLU A 288 23.89 17.78 -1.05
C GLU A 288 22.76 18.14 -2.02
N SER A 289 21.74 18.83 -1.53
CA SER A 289 20.69 19.34 -2.40
C SER A 289 21.30 20.36 -3.34
N ASP A 290 21.20 20.14 -4.65
CA ASP A 290 21.48 21.18 -5.63
C ASP A 290 20.61 22.40 -5.25
N ASN A 291 21.26 23.50 -4.86
CA ASN A 291 20.59 24.78 -4.62
C ASN A 291 20.12 25.33 -5.98
N ASN A 292 18.89 24.99 -6.39
CA ASN A 292 18.17 25.62 -7.50
C ASN A 292 16.71 25.86 -7.11
#